data_AF-A0A0M9BLK5-F1
#
_entry.id   AF-A0A0M9BLK5-F1
#
_cell.length_a   1.000
_cell.length_b   1.000
_cell.length_c   1.000
_cell.angle_alpha   90.00
_cell.angle_beta   90.00
_cell.angle_gamma   90.00
#
_symmetry.space_group_name_H-M   'P 1'
#
loop_
_entity.id
_entity.type
_entity.pdbx_description
1 polymer ?
#
loop_
_entity_poly.entity_id
_entity_poly.type
_entity_poly.pdbx_seq_one_letter_code
_entity_poly.pdbx_strand_id
1 'polypeptide(L)'
;MKRIIVLFFIVFLTACGNSQNSSQVIDNIDETYGITEEEALCNTDLSLKDQVLCMIDNQMYYEAIETIESSGIKGDKFLEVMRSYSNLFLERPSLEELEAFQNEFLSVHSKVLKLLEANEIGLNRMSTMTGNLKSLLEARSNQAINENNKANGYVEVYIGMTAEELKNSKLWGEPDTVNRTTTKYGVSEQWVYGNSRYVYLEEGIVTSIQE
;
A
#
# COMPACT_ATOMS: atom_id res chain seq x y z
N MET A 1 -43.05 -8.02 -58.96
CA MET A 1 -42.14 -8.29 -57.83
C MET A 1 -41.35 -7.03 -57.52
N LYS A 2 -41.51 -6.44 -56.34
CA LYS A 2 -40.44 -5.91 -55.48
C LYS A 2 -41.12 -5.38 -54.22
N ARG A 3 -40.72 -5.98 -53.09
CA ARG A 3 -41.38 -5.92 -51.80
C ARG A 3 -41.06 -4.60 -51.11
N ILE A 4 -42.10 -4.02 -50.51
CA ILE A 4 -42.03 -3.01 -49.46
C ILE A 4 -41.25 -3.61 -48.29
N ILE A 5 -40.19 -2.95 -47.85
CA ILE A 5 -39.53 -3.25 -46.57
C ILE A 5 -39.59 -1.98 -45.72
N VAL A 6 -40.26 -2.16 -44.60
CA VAL A 6 -40.61 -1.19 -43.57
C VAL A 6 -39.36 -0.75 -42.82
N LEU A 7 -39.24 0.57 -42.60
CA LEU A 7 -38.27 1.18 -41.70
C LEU A 7 -38.45 0.64 -40.27
N PHE A 8 -37.38 0.06 -39.71
CA PHE A 8 -37.21 -0.02 -38.26
C PHE A 8 -36.16 1.00 -37.82
N PHE A 9 -36.65 2.06 -37.19
CA PHE A 9 -35.88 3.00 -36.39
C PHE A 9 -35.34 2.26 -35.17
N ILE A 10 -34.03 2.15 -35.01
CA ILE A 10 -33.40 1.92 -33.71
C ILE A 10 -32.27 2.93 -33.55
N VAL A 11 -32.59 3.98 -32.80
CA VAL A 11 -31.65 4.94 -32.23
C VAL A 11 -31.00 4.26 -31.03
N PHE A 12 -29.71 3.95 -31.11
CA PHE A 12 -28.89 3.76 -29.91
C PHE A 12 -27.98 4.98 -29.79
N LEU A 13 -28.38 5.90 -28.92
CA LEU A 13 -27.50 6.92 -28.35
C LEU A 13 -26.48 6.18 -27.49
N THR A 14 -25.21 6.22 -27.87
CA THR A 14 -24.11 5.77 -27.02
C THR A 14 -24.01 6.68 -25.81
N ALA A 15 -24.33 6.10 -24.65
CA ALA A 15 -24.10 6.67 -23.34
C ALA A 15 -22.59 6.67 -23.00
N CYS A 16 -22.23 7.57 -22.09
CA CYS A 16 -20.90 7.99 -21.70
C CYS A 16 -19.92 6.87 -21.29
N GLY A 17 -18.63 7.16 -21.50
CA GLY A 17 -17.52 6.44 -20.86
C GLY A 17 -16.24 7.26 -20.94
N ASN A 18 -16.16 8.33 -20.14
CA ASN A 18 -14.94 9.11 -19.93
C ASN A 18 -13.93 8.25 -19.16
N SER A 19 -13.00 7.62 -19.88
CA SER A 19 -11.85 6.90 -19.31
C SER A 19 -10.74 7.90 -19.03
N GLN A 20 -10.75 8.50 -17.84
CA GLN A 20 -9.55 9.12 -17.28
C GLN A 20 -8.74 8.05 -16.56
N ASN A 21 -7.51 7.90 -17.03
CA ASN A 21 -6.39 7.17 -16.46
C ASN A 21 -6.40 7.11 -14.93
N SER A 22 -6.40 5.90 -14.37
CA SER A 22 -5.88 5.63 -13.04
C SER A 22 -4.52 4.97 -13.18
N SER A 23 -3.46 5.77 -13.06
CA SER A 23 -2.12 5.34 -12.67
C SER A 23 -1.27 6.59 -12.50
N GLN A 24 -0.38 6.57 -11.51
CA GLN A 24 0.38 7.69 -10.93
C GLN A 24 -0.44 8.41 -9.84
N VAL A 25 -0.08 8.42 -8.55
CA VAL A 25 1.24 8.38 -7.89
C VAL A 25 1.07 7.82 -6.47
N ILE A 26 1.79 6.76 -6.09
CA ILE A 26 2.22 6.53 -4.70
C ILE A 26 3.71 6.17 -4.78
N ASP A 27 4.49 7.11 -5.29
CA ASP A 27 5.87 7.29 -4.87
C ASP A 27 5.84 8.61 -4.09
N ASN A 28 6.32 8.57 -2.84
CA ASN A 28 6.37 9.61 -1.80
C ASN A 28 5.58 9.24 -0.53
N ILE A 29 6.11 8.29 0.24
CA ILE A 29 6.12 8.49 1.69
C ILE A 29 7.44 9.24 1.97
N ASP A 30 7.42 10.52 1.63
CA ASP A 30 8.41 11.50 2.11
C ASP A 30 7.85 12.07 3.42
N GLU A 31 8.73 12.22 4.40
CA GLU A 31 8.47 12.89 5.67
C GLU A 31 8.09 14.35 5.40
N THR A 32 6.81 14.64 5.22
CA THR A 32 6.32 16.03 5.26
C THR A 32 4.98 16.06 5.99
N TYR A 33 5.11 16.24 7.31
CA TYR A 33 4.04 16.65 8.21
C TYR A 33 3.45 17.99 7.76
N GLY A 34 2.36 17.93 7.00
CA GLY A 34 1.43 19.03 6.77
C GLY A 34 0.34 19.03 7.82
N ILE A 35 0.71 19.38 9.05
CA ILE A 35 -0.14 19.45 10.23
C ILE A 35 -1.10 20.64 10.11
N THR A 36 -2.40 20.39 10.05
CA THR A 36 -3.36 21.16 10.85
C THR A 36 -3.87 20.21 11.93
N GLU A 37 -3.06 20.07 12.99
CA GLU A 37 -3.36 19.32 14.21
C GLU A 37 -4.41 20.11 14.98
N GLU A 38 -5.65 19.71 14.82
CA GLU A 38 -6.42 19.50 16.03
C GLU A 38 -6.01 18.10 16.48
N GLU A 39 -4.98 18.00 17.33
CA GLU A 39 -4.60 16.72 17.96
C GLU A 39 -5.89 16.11 18.51
N ALA A 40 -6.27 14.93 18.01
CA ALA A 40 -7.31 14.16 18.64
C ALA A 40 -6.77 13.76 20.02
N LEU A 41 -7.02 14.60 21.03
CA LEU A 41 -6.71 14.27 22.41
C LEU A 41 -7.67 13.15 22.83
N CYS A 42 -7.26 11.91 22.60
CA CYS A 42 -7.82 10.74 23.24
C CYS A 42 -7.50 10.83 24.74
N ASN A 43 -8.21 11.72 25.43
CA ASN A 43 -7.85 12.23 26.74
C ASN A 43 -8.08 11.19 27.86
N THR A 44 -7.48 11.44 29.01
CA THR A 44 -7.60 10.56 30.18
C THR A 44 -8.97 10.62 30.87
N ASP A 45 -9.81 11.59 30.55
CA ASP A 45 -11.14 11.77 31.17
C ASP A 45 -12.18 10.78 30.62
N LEU A 46 -11.88 10.15 29.48
CA LEU A 46 -12.66 9.07 28.89
C LEU A 46 -12.53 7.77 29.69
N SER A 47 -13.51 6.87 29.56
CA SER A 47 -13.33 5.50 30.02
C SER A 47 -12.17 4.84 29.25
N LEU A 48 -11.46 3.89 29.86
CA LEU A 48 -10.34 3.22 29.19
C LEU A 48 -10.73 2.63 27.82
N LYS A 49 -11.95 2.10 27.69
CA LYS A 49 -12.45 1.55 26.43
C LYS A 49 -12.63 2.62 25.36
N ASP A 50 -13.13 3.80 25.77
CA ASP A 50 -13.30 4.94 24.87
C ASP A 50 -11.97 5.57 24.48
N GLN A 51 -10.98 5.61 25.38
CA GLN A 51 -9.61 6.03 25.07
C GLN A 51 -9.01 5.15 23.98
N VAL A 52 -9.07 3.82 24.17
CA VAL A 52 -8.57 2.84 23.20
C VAL A 52 -9.27 2.95 21.85
N LEU A 53 -10.61 3.11 21.85
CA LEU A 53 -11.37 3.29 20.62
C LEU A 53 -10.97 4.57 19.89
N CYS A 54 -10.81 5.67 20.62
CA CYS A 54 -10.35 6.93 20.06
C CYS A 54 -8.97 6.79 19.41
N MET A 55 -8.02 6.14 20.09
CA MET A 55 -6.66 5.92 19.56
C MET A 55 -6.72 5.11 18.26
N ILE A 56 -7.51 4.03 18.25
CA ILE A 56 -7.66 3.17 17.07
C ILE A 56 -8.34 3.91 15.91
N ASP A 57 -9.36 4.71 16.17
CA ASP A 57 -10.01 5.56 15.16
C ASP A 57 -9.01 6.55 14.52
N ASN A 58 -8.04 7.02 15.30
CA ASN A 58 -6.97 7.91 14.87
C ASN A 58 -5.68 7.17 14.45
N GLN A 59 -5.75 5.85 14.26
CA GLN A 59 -4.62 5.01 13.81
C GLN A 59 -3.40 5.01 14.77
N MET A 60 -3.60 5.39 16.02
CA MET A 60 -2.62 5.37 17.11
C MET A 60 -2.55 3.97 17.75
N TYR A 61 -2.23 2.97 16.92
CA TYR A 61 -2.28 1.56 17.34
C TYR A 61 -1.26 1.23 18.42
N TYR A 62 -0.08 1.84 18.38
CA TYR A 62 0.97 1.64 19.36
C TYR A 62 0.55 2.18 20.74
N GLU A 63 0.04 3.39 20.78
CA GLU A 63 -0.48 4.05 21.98
C GLU A 63 -1.68 3.32 22.56
N ALA A 64 -2.55 2.77 21.70
CA ALA A 64 -3.65 1.91 22.14
C ALA A 64 -3.14 0.67 22.88
N ILE A 65 -2.09 0.01 22.36
CA ILE A 65 -1.46 -1.15 23.01
C ILE A 65 -0.84 -0.75 24.35
N GLU A 66 -0.02 0.30 24.38
CA GLU A 66 0.62 0.77 25.61
C GLU A 66 -0.41 1.17 26.68
N THR A 67 -1.49 1.82 26.28
CA THR A 67 -2.58 2.23 27.17
C THR A 67 -3.30 1.02 27.77
N ILE A 68 -3.56 -0.01 26.96
CA ILE A 68 -4.14 -1.27 27.44
C ILE A 68 -3.20 -1.96 28.44
N GLU A 69 -1.91 -2.07 28.10
CA GLU A 69 -0.93 -2.79 28.92
C GLU A 69 -0.63 -2.08 30.25
N SER A 70 -0.47 -0.75 30.21
CA SER A 70 -0.23 0.08 31.39
C SER A 70 -1.41 0.12 32.35
N SER A 71 -2.64 -0.10 31.87
CA SER A 71 -3.84 -0.19 32.73
C SER A 71 -3.79 -1.35 33.74
N GLY A 72 -3.01 -2.40 33.43
CA GLY A 72 -2.94 -3.61 34.23
C GLY A 72 -4.20 -4.48 34.23
N ILE A 73 -5.23 -4.11 33.46
CA ILE A 73 -6.49 -4.86 33.37
C ILE A 73 -6.26 -6.15 32.57
N LYS A 74 -6.67 -7.28 33.13
CA LYS A 74 -6.56 -8.61 32.52
C LYS A 74 -7.94 -9.27 32.43
N GLY A 75 -8.18 -10.06 31.39
CA GLY A 75 -9.44 -10.79 31.21
C GLY A 75 -10.61 -9.94 30.71
N ASP A 76 -10.41 -8.62 30.48
CA ASP A 76 -11.40 -7.82 29.78
C ASP A 76 -11.34 -8.16 28.28
N LYS A 77 -12.35 -8.90 27.83
CA LYS A 77 -12.44 -9.40 26.45
C LYS A 77 -12.42 -8.28 25.40
N PHE A 78 -12.94 -7.09 25.72
CA PHE A 78 -12.93 -5.97 24.80
C PHE A 78 -11.50 -5.48 24.60
N LEU A 79 -10.79 -5.19 25.69
CA LEU A 79 -9.40 -4.72 25.64
C LEU A 79 -8.47 -5.75 24.98
N GLU A 80 -8.67 -7.04 25.27
CA GLU A 80 -7.88 -8.11 24.65
C GLU A 80 -8.05 -8.14 23.12
N VAL A 81 -9.28 -8.00 22.62
CA VAL A 81 -9.53 -7.98 21.17
C VAL A 81 -9.02 -6.70 20.53
N MET A 82 -9.19 -5.54 21.16
CA MET A 82 -8.68 -4.27 20.61
C MET A 82 -7.15 -4.24 20.60
N ARG A 83 -6.49 -4.88 21.57
CA ARG A 83 -5.03 -5.07 21.55
C ARG A 83 -4.60 -5.97 20.40
N SER A 84 -5.25 -7.13 20.22
CA SER A 84 -4.98 -8.00 19.07
C SER A 84 -5.22 -7.29 17.73
N TYR A 85 -6.28 -6.50 17.63
CA TYR A 85 -6.56 -5.69 16.46
C TYR A 85 -5.42 -4.70 16.21
N SER A 86 -4.97 -3.98 17.24
CA SER A 86 -3.88 -3.00 17.11
C SER A 86 -2.55 -3.65 16.71
N ASN A 87 -2.21 -4.81 17.28
CA ASN A 87 -1.00 -5.55 16.91
C ASN A 87 -0.96 -5.89 15.42
N LEU A 88 -2.08 -6.35 14.86
CA LEU A 88 -2.17 -6.69 13.43
C LEU A 88 -1.89 -5.50 12.50
N PHE A 89 -2.14 -4.27 12.94
CA PHE A 89 -1.78 -3.07 12.17
C PHE A 89 -0.27 -2.79 12.19
N LEU A 90 0.44 -3.25 13.22
CA LEU A 90 1.88 -3.09 13.34
C LEU A 90 2.67 -4.22 12.67
N GLU A 91 2.06 -5.40 12.48
CA GLU A 91 2.68 -6.55 11.84
C GLU A 91 3.07 -6.31 10.37
N ARG A 92 4.18 -6.94 9.95
CA ARG A 92 4.73 -6.90 8.59
C ARG A 92 5.08 -8.33 8.17
N PRO A 93 4.12 -9.09 7.61
CA PRO A 93 4.37 -10.49 7.26
C PRO A 93 5.29 -10.59 6.06
N SER A 94 6.16 -11.59 6.05
CA SER A 94 6.83 -12.03 4.82
C SER A 94 5.84 -12.72 3.87
N LEU A 95 6.27 -12.97 2.62
CA LEU A 95 5.41 -13.68 1.65
C LEU A 95 4.98 -15.07 2.13
N GLU A 96 5.85 -15.77 2.87
CA GLU A 96 5.56 -17.10 3.42
C GLU A 96 4.55 -17.06 4.58
N GLU A 97 4.50 -15.94 5.31
CA GLU A 97 3.62 -15.75 6.47
C GLU A 97 2.26 -15.14 6.08
N LEU A 98 2.10 -14.68 4.83
CA LEU A 98 0.95 -13.89 4.40
C LEU A 98 -0.39 -14.61 4.59
N GLU A 99 -0.44 -15.91 4.32
CA GLU A 99 -1.65 -16.70 4.53
C GLU A 99 -2.02 -16.80 6.01
N ALA A 100 -1.04 -17.05 6.88
CA ALA A 100 -1.26 -17.12 8.32
C ALA A 100 -1.74 -15.78 8.88
N PHE A 101 -1.10 -14.69 8.45
CA PHE A 101 -1.50 -13.33 8.79
C PHE A 101 -2.94 -13.05 8.37
N GLN A 102 -3.31 -13.32 7.11
CA GLN A 102 -4.68 -13.12 6.62
C GLN A 102 -5.72 -13.89 7.46
N ASN A 103 -5.42 -15.14 7.82
CA ASN A 103 -6.31 -15.96 8.62
C ASN A 103 -6.49 -15.43 10.06
N GLU A 104 -5.39 -15.08 10.73
CA GLU A 104 -5.45 -14.48 12.07
C GLU A 104 -6.21 -13.16 12.03
N PHE A 105 -5.94 -12.37 11.01
CA PHE A 105 -6.52 -11.06 10.81
C PHE A 105 -8.05 -11.11 10.60
N LEU A 106 -8.53 -12.01 9.72
CA LEU A 106 -9.96 -12.26 9.54
C LEU A 106 -10.62 -12.76 10.84
N SER A 107 -9.92 -13.61 11.60
CA SER A 107 -10.38 -14.11 12.89
C SER A 107 -10.56 -12.97 13.90
N VAL A 108 -9.55 -12.09 14.06
CA VAL A 108 -9.62 -10.93 14.97
C VAL A 108 -10.69 -9.94 14.51
N HIS A 109 -10.76 -9.62 13.22
CA HIS A 109 -11.78 -8.71 12.69
C HIS A 109 -13.20 -9.20 13.00
N SER A 110 -13.47 -10.50 12.83
CA SER A 110 -14.77 -11.08 13.18
C SER A 110 -15.13 -10.92 14.67
N LYS A 111 -14.12 -10.93 15.56
CA LYS A 111 -14.30 -10.71 17.01
C LYS A 111 -14.57 -9.23 17.31
N VAL A 112 -13.88 -8.32 16.61
CA VAL A 112 -14.11 -6.88 16.70
C VAL A 112 -15.55 -6.56 16.34
N LEU A 113 -16.03 -7.00 15.17
CA LEU A 113 -17.41 -6.74 14.73
C LEU A 113 -18.45 -7.17 15.77
N LYS A 114 -18.33 -8.40 16.28
CA LYS A 114 -19.21 -8.93 17.34
C LYS A 114 -19.17 -8.10 18.62
N LEU A 115 -18.00 -7.56 18.99
CA LEU A 115 -17.85 -6.71 20.17
C LEU A 115 -18.45 -5.33 19.95
N LEU A 116 -18.25 -4.72 18.78
CA LEU A 116 -18.83 -3.43 18.45
C LEU A 116 -20.36 -3.51 18.48
N GLU A 117 -20.93 -4.55 17.88
CA GLU A 117 -22.37 -4.82 17.93
C GLU A 117 -22.87 -5.00 19.37
N ALA A 118 -22.20 -5.81 20.19
CA ALA A 118 -22.62 -6.11 21.56
C ALA A 118 -22.52 -4.92 22.53
N ASN A 119 -21.65 -3.95 22.23
CA ASN A 119 -21.47 -2.74 23.05
C ASN A 119 -22.21 -1.52 22.46
N GLU A 120 -23.11 -1.72 21.49
CA GLU A 120 -23.87 -0.67 20.80
C GLU A 120 -22.95 0.42 20.19
N ILE A 121 -21.74 0.05 19.80
CA ILE A 121 -20.78 0.95 19.17
C ILE A 121 -21.20 1.13 17.71
N GLY A 122 -21.49 2.37 17.32
CA GLY A 122 -22.29 2.70 16.13
C GLY A 122 -21.79 2.13 14.80
N LEU A 123 -22.74 1.80 13.90
CA LEU A 123 -22.53 1.23 12.55
C LEU A 123 -21.49 1.99 11.71
N ASN A 124 -21.38 3.31 11.88
CA ASN A 124 -20.38 4.12 11.17
C ASN A 124 -18.95 3.70 11.52
N ARG A 125 -18.64 3.49 12.81
CA ARG A 125 -17.32 3.02 13.25
C ARG A 125 -17.03 1.63 12.69
N MET A 126 -18.03 0.74 12.69
CA MET A 126 -17.90 -0.59 12.10
C MET A 126 -17.57 -0.55 10.61
N SER A 127 -18.22 0.33 9.84
CA SER A 127 -17.93 0.54 8.41
C SER A 127 -16.52 1.09 8.19
N THR A 128 -16.11 2.10 8.96
CA THR A 128 -14.77 2.69 8.88
C THR A 128 -13.68 1.67 9.19
N MET A 129 -13.81 0.93 10.29
CA MET A 129 -12.84 -0.09 10.67
C MET A 129 -12.73 -1.19 9.62
N THR A 130 -13.85 -1.61 9.00
CA THR A 130 -13.85 -2.60 7.91
C THR A 130 -13.16 -2.07 6.65
N GLY A 131 -13.33 -0.79 6.33
CA GLY A 131 -12.64 -0.13 5.21
C GLY A 131 -11.12 -0.09 5.42
N ASN A 132 -10.69 0.46 6.55
CA ASN A 132 -9.26 0.53 6.93
C ASN A 132 -8.61 -0.84 6.91
N LEU A 133 -9.35 -1.84 7.38
CA LEU A 133 -8.93 -3.23 7.41
C LEU A 133 -8.62 -3.79 6.01
N LYS A 134 -9.53 -3.59 5.06
CA LYS A 134 -9.34 -4.04 3.68
C LYS A 134 -8.10 -3.41 3.06
N SER A 135 -7.98 -2.08 3.20
CA SER A 135 -6.82 -1.34 2.69
C SER A 135 -5.50 -1.80 3.32
N LEU A 136 -5.51 -2.15 4.61
CA LEU A 136 -4.34 -2.71 5.28
C LEU A 136 -3.92 -4.07 4.71
N LEU A 137 -4.86 -5.01 4.52
CA LEU A 137 -4.55 -6.33 3.95
C LEU A 137 -3.92 -6.21 2.56
N GLU A 138 -4.48 -5.35 1.72
CA GLU A 138 -3.95 -5.07 0.38
C GLU A 138 -2.54 -4.48 0.48
N ALA A 139 -2.32 -3.50 1.36
CA ALA A 139 -1.00 -2.89 1.56
C ALA A 139 0.05 -3.88 2.06
N ARG A 140 -0.29 -4.73 3.05
CA ARG A 140 0.63 -5.75 3.59
C ARG A 140 0.95 -6.84 2.58
N SER A 141 -0.05 -7.28 1.81
CA SER A 141 0.15 -8.27 0.74
C SER A 141 1.09 -7.71 -0.33
N ASN A 142 0.85 -6.48 -0.80
CA ASN A 142 1.68 -5.83 -1.81
C ASN A 142 3.10 -5.61 -1.29
N GLN A 143 3.26 -5.19 -0.04
CA GLN A 143 4.57 -5.03 0.58
C GLN A 143 5.34 -6.36 0.61
N ALA A 144 4.73 -7.43 1.12
CA ALA A 144 5.36 -8.75 1.22
C ALA A 144 5.80 -9.28 -0.15
N ILE A 145 4.96 -9.09 -1.18
CA ILE A 145 5.27 -9.46 -2.57
C ILE A 145 6.45 -8.62 -3.10
N ASN A 146 6.43 -7.31 -2.90
CA ASN A 146 7.46 -6.41 -3.39
C ASN A 146 8.83 -6.68 -2.73
N GLU A 147 8.84 -6.92 -1.42
CA GLU A 147 10.05 -7.28 -0.69
C GLU A 147 10.60 -8.63 -1.16
N ASN A 148 9.72 -9.62 -1.39
CA ASN A 148 10.12 -10.91 -1.93
C ASN A 148 10.67 -10.80 -3.36
N ASN A 149 10.01 -10.02 -4.23
CA ASN A 149 10.48 -9.75 -5.59
C ASN A 149 11.87 -9.11 -5.56
N LYS A 150 12.06 -8.10 -4.71
CA LYS A 150 13.35 -7.44 -4.51
C LYS A 150 14.42 -8.42 -4.05
N ALA A 151 14.13 -9.25 -3.04
CA ALA A 151 15.04 -10.28 -2.55
C ALA A 151 15.40 -11.33 -3.62
N ASN A 152 14.49 -11.59 -4.57
CA ASN A 152 14.69 -12.51 -5.68
C ASN A 152 15.26 -11.84 -6.96
N GLY A 153 15.66 -10.57 -6.88
CA GLY A 153 16.28 -9.82 -7.98
C GLY A 153 15.30 -9.23 -9.00
N TYR A 154 13.99 -9.29 -8.77
CA TYR A 154 12.99 -8.60 -9.59
C TYR A 154 12.84 -7.15 -9.11
N VAL A 155 13.84 -6.33 -9.44
CA VAL A 155 13.91 -4.91 -9.02
C VAL A 155 13.72 -4.02 -10.24
N GLU A 156 12.77 -3.09 -10.17
CA GLU A 156 12.60 -2.04 -11.18
C GLU A 156 13.80 -1.10 -11.17
N VAL A 157 14.15 -0.56 -12.34
CA VAL A 157 15.24 0.41 -12.43
C VAL A 157 14.83 1.73 -11.77
N TYR A 158 15.73 2.32 -10.98
CA TYR A 158 15.51 3.61 -10.33
C TYR A 158 16.77 4.47 -10.39
N ILE A 159 16.59 5.79 -10.34
CA ILE A 159 17.70 6.75 -10.32
C ILE A 159 18.51 6.57 -9.03
N GLY A 160 19.83 6.48 -9.16
CA GLY A 160 20.75 6.21 -8.06
C GLY A 160 21.18 4.74 -7.93
N MET A 161 20.52 3.81 -8.63
CA MET A 161 20.96 2.42 -8.72
C MET A 161 22.33 2.32 -9.42
N THR A 162 23.18 1.41 -8.98
CA THR A 162 24.48 1.13 -9.64
C THR A 162 24.31 0.31 -10.93
N ALA A 163 25.30 0.39 -11.82
CA ALA A 163 25.39 -0.44 -13.02
C ALA A 163 25.34 -1.94 -12.70
N GLU A 164 25.95 -2.36 -11.58
CA GLU A 164 25.94 -3.75 -11.14
C GLU A 164 24.55 -4.21 -10.69
N GLU A 165 23.85 -3.40 -9.89
CA GLU A 165 22.46 -3.67 -9.50
C GLU A 165 21.53 -3.72 -10.72
N LEU A 166 21.72 -2.84 -11.70
CA LEU A 166 20.94 -2.83 -12.93
C LEU A 166 21.13 -4.11 -13.76
N LYS A 167 22.38 -4.57 -13.92
CA LYS A 167 22.69 -5.83 -14.60
C LYS A 167 22.13 -7.05 -13.88
N ASN A 168 22.14 -7.01 -12.56
CA ASN A 168 21.64 -8.10 -11.73
C ASN A 168 20.10 -8.09 -11.61
N SER A 169 19.41 -7.05 -12.07
CA SER A 169 17.95 -7.04 -12.16
C SER A 169 17.45 -8.10 -13.13
N LYS A 170 16.50 -8.92 -12.71
CA LYS A 170 15.79 -9.87 -13.58
C LYS A 170 14.79 -9.21 -14.53
N LEU A 171 14.44 -7.95 -14.30
CA LEU A 171 13.49 -7.20 -15.15
C LEU A 171 14.18 -6.49 -16.31
N TRP A 172 15.40 -5.99 -16.08
CA TRP A 172 16.19 -5.25 -17.06
C TRP A 172 17.38 -6.07 -17.54
N GLY A 173 18.24 -6.51 -16.62
CA GLY A 173 19.39 -7.34 -16.92
C GLY A 173 20.46 -6.63 -17.74
N GLU A 174 21.19 -7.42 -18.52
CA GLU A 174 22.20 -6.90 -19.45
C GLU A 174 21.54 -6.12 -20.61
N PRO A 175 22.07 -4.93 -20.96
CA PRO A 175 21.56 -4.16 -22.08
C PRO A 175 21.94 -4.79 -23.42
N ASP A 176 21.13 -4.51 -24.45
CA ASP A 176 21.41 -4.93 -25.83
C ASP A 176 22.63 -4.17 -26.39
N THR A 177 22.83 -2.92 -25.96
CA THR A 177 23.96 -2.09 -26.39
C THR A 177 24.36 -1.10 -25.30
N VAL A 178 25.66 -0.90 -25.12
CA VAL A 178 26.23 0.14 -24.23
C VAL A 178 27.02 1.14 -25.05
N ASN A 179 26.53 2.38 -25.11
CA ASN A 179 27.23 3.51 -25.70
C ASN A 179 28.01 4.25 -24.60
N ARG A 180 29.34 4.12 -24.57
CA ARG A 180 30.21 4.72 -23.54
C ARG A 180 31.00 5.91 -24.07
N THR A 181 30.98 7.01 -23.32
CA THR A 181 31.81 8.20 -23.56
C THR A 181 32.72 8.45 -22.36
N THR A 182 34.03 8.53 -22.61
CA THR A 182 35.02 8.90 -21.58
C THR A 182 35.62 10.24 -21.95
N THR A 183 35.56 11.18 -21.01
CA THR A 183 36.14 12.52 -21.15
C THR A 183 37.10 12.80 -20.00
N LYS A 184 37.80 13.94 -20.04
CA LYS A 184 38.59 14.40 -18.90
C LYS A 184 37.77 14.72 -17.65
N TYR A 185 36.44 14.79 -17.78
CA TYR A 185 35.52 15.12 -16.69
C TYR A 185 34.83 13.90 -16.08
N GLY A 186 34.96 12.73 -16.69
CA GLY A 186 34.33 11.50 -16.21
C GLY A 186 33.87 10.55 -17.32
N VAL A 187 33.16 9.51 -16.92
CA VAL A 187 32.57 8.48 -17.77
C VAL A 187 31.04 8.61 -17.75
N SER A 188 30.45 8.69 -18.94
CA SER A 188 29.00 8.58 -19.12
C SER A 188 28.65 7.42 -20.05
N GLU A 189 27.55 6.76 -19.76
CA GLU A 189 27.06 5.61 -20.51
C GLU A 189 25.58 5.77 -20.83
N GLN A 190 25.18 5.32 -22.01
CA GLN A 190 23.78 5.08 -22.36
C GLN A 190 23.64 3.59 -22.64
N TRP A 191 22.79 2.93 -21.84
CA TRP A 191 22.44 1.54 -21.98
C TRP A 191 21.11 1.45 -22.72
N VAL A 192 21.13 0.74 -23.83
CA VAL A 192 20.00 0.57 -24.74
C VAL A 192 19.39 -0.80 -24.53
N TYR A 193 18.08 -0.83 -24.36
CA TYR A 193 17.28 -2.03 -24.26
C TYR A 193 16.21 -2.05 -25.37
N GLY A 194 15.71 -3.25 -25.68
CA GLY A 194 14.54 -3.42 -26.54
C GLY A 194 13.32 -2.62 -26.07
N ASN A 195 12.39 -2.38 -27.01
CA ASN A 195 11.18 -1.57 -26.83
C ASN A 195 11.43 -0.07 -26.60
N SER A 196 12.52 0.47 -27.16
CA SER A 196 12.86 1.91 -27.05
C SER A 196 13.08 2.37 -25.60
N ARG A 197 13.68 1.50 -24.79
CA ARG A 197 14.02 1.80 -23.38
C ARG A 197 15.50 2.11 -23.24
N TYR A 198 15.81 3.14 -22.46
CA TYR A 198 17.18 3.64 -22.30
C TYR A 198 17.45 3.98 -20.83
N VAL A 199 18.66 3.65 -20.38
CA VAL A 199 19.16 4.05 -19.06
C VAL A 199 20.45 4.83 -19.25
N TYR A 200 20.56 5.98 -18.59
CA TYR A 200 21.74 6.84 -18.64
C TYR A 200 22.46 6.75 -17.30
N LEU A 201 23.78 6.54 -17.36
CA LEU A 201 24.63 6.41 -16.19
C LEU A 201 25.78 7.42 -16.22
N GLU A 202 26.12 7.96 -15.06
CA GLU A 202 27.32 8.74 -14.81
C GLU A 202 28.15 8.04 -13.73
N GLU A 203 29.43 7.77 -14.01
CA GLU A 203 30.34 7.04 -13.11
C GLU A 203 29.73 5.71 -12.59
N GLY A 204 28.96 5.03 -13.45
CA GLY A 204 28.32 3.75 -13.13
C GLY A 204 27.06 3.86 -12.25
N ILE A 205 26.50 5.06 -12.07
CA ILE A 205 25.26 5.31 -11.32
C ILE A 205 24.17 5.79 -12.28
N VAL A 206 22.98 5.22 -12.20
CA VAL A 206 21.82 5.63 -13.01
C VAL A 206 21.41 7.06 -12.68
N THR A 207 21.39 7.93 -13.67
CA THR A 207 20.99 9.34 -13.55
C THR A 207 19.68 9.65 -14.26
N SER A 208 19.28 8.85 -15.26
CA SER A 208 18.02 9.03 -15.99
C SER A 208 17.54 7.72 -16.63
N ILE A 209 16.22 7.59 -16.74
CA ILE A 209 15.53 6.45 -17.36
C ILE A 209 14.56 7.02 -18.41
N GLN A 210 14.46 6.37 -19.57
CA GLN A 210 13.58 6.75 -20.67
C GLN A 210 12.87 5.52 -21.20
N GLU A 211 11.54 5.56 -21.26
CA GLU A 211 10.65 4.50 -21.76
C GLU A 211 9.29 5.05 -22.22
#